data_AF-A0A8T4I7B0-F1
#
_entry.id   AF-A0A8T4I7B0-F1
#
_cell.length_a   1.000
_cell.length_b   1.000
_cell.length_c   1.000
_cell.angle_alpha   90.00
_cell.angle_beta   90.00
_cell.angle_gamma   90.00
#
_symmetry.space_group_name_H-M   'P 1'
#
loop_
_entity.id
_entity.type
_entity.pdbx_description
1 polymer ?
#
loop_
_entity_poly.entity_id
_entity_poly.type
_entity_poly.pdbx_seq_one_letter_code
_entity_poly.pdbx_strand_id
1 'polypeptide(L)' 'ALAVYNSLWMQAEAELFFAEYPKSVRPARSLVVRPPVFAAEYQAKPGGAVTLINCNPEKGGHVLRALAQR' A
#
# COMPACT_ATOMS: atom_id res chain seq x y z
N ALA A 1 -19.17 -2.13 14.29
CA ALA A 1 -18.38 -2.81 13.25
C ALA A 1 -16.91 -2.91 13.66
N LEU A 2 -16.14 -3.84 13.06
CA LEU A 2 -14.68 -3.97 13.19
C LEU A 2 -14.01 -3.38 11.94
N ALA A 3 -13.07 -2.46 12.11
CA ALA A 3 -12.19 -2.00 11.02
C ALA A 3 -10.86 -2.74 11.06
N VAL A 4 -10.35 -3.14 9.89
CA VAL A 4 -9.06 -3.83 9.75
C VAL A 4 -8.18 -3.02 8.78
N TYR A 5 -6.97 -2.68 9.22
CA TYR A 5 -6.02 -1.88 8.45
C TYR A 5 -4.77 -2.69 8.11
N ASN A 6 -4.17 -2.44 6.95
CA ASN A 6 -2.93 -3.09 6.54
C ASN A 6 -1.67 -2.44 7.16
N SER A 7 -1.81 -1.24 7.72
CA SER A 7 -0.71 -0.44 8.25
C SER A 7 -1.21 0.59 9.25
N LEU A 8 -0.28 1.14 10.06
CA LEU A 8 -0.57 2.24 10.97
C LEU A 8 -0.88 3.55 10.21
N TRP A 9 -0.26 3.74 9.05
CA TRP A 9 -0.53 4.89 8.20
C TRP A 9 -1.99 4.89 7.72
N MET A 10 -2.48 3.75 7.23
CA MET A 10 -3.87 3.62 6.79
C MET A 10 -4.86 3.78 7.95
N GLN A 11 -4.50 3.37 9.17
CA GLN A 11 -5.31 3.65 10.35
C GLN A 11 -5.45 5.16 10.59
N ALA A 12 -4.36 5.92 10.52
CA ALA A 12 -4.38 7.37 10.73
C ALA A 12 -5.23 8.09 9.65
N GLU A 13 -5.09 7.69 8.38
CA GLU A 13 -5.92 8.20 7.29
C GLU A 13 -7.41 7.91 7.52
N ALA A 14 -7.74 6.72 8.02
CA ALA A 14 -9.13 6.36 8.35
C ALA A 14 -9.67 7.18 9.53
N GLU A 15 -8.85 7.48 10.54
CA GLU A 15 -9.23 8.34 11.66
C GLU A 15 -9.57 9.76 11.20
N LEU A 16 -8.77 10.31 10.27
CA LEU A 16 -9.05 11.60 9.64
C LEU A 16 -10.36 11.54 8.83
N PHE A 17 -10.53 10.52 7.99
CA PHE A 17 -11.75 10.34 7.21
C PHE A 17 -13.01 10.26 8.10
N PHE A 18 -12.98 9.46 9.18
CA PHE A 18 -14.12 9.31 10.08
C PHE A 18 -14.34 10.50 11.02
N ALA A 19 -13.39 11.44 11.13
CA ALA A 19 -13.53 12.62 11.96
C ALA A 19 -14.72 13.48 11.53
N GLU A 20 -15.02 13.52 10.23
CA GLU A 20 -16.11 14.29 9.62
C GLU A 20 -17.49 13.66 9.79
N TYR A 21 -17.55 12.40 10.26
CA TYR A 21 -18.80 11.67 10.41
C TYR A 21 -19.28 11.56 11.86
N PRO A 22 -20.60 11.41 12.10
CA PRO A 22 -21.15 11.16 13.42
C PRO A 22 -20.49 9.96 14.12
N LYS A 23 -20.35 10.04 15.45
CA LYS A 23 -19.74 8.96 16.25
C LYS A 23 -20.43 7.60 16.05
N SER A 24 -21.72 7.59 15.74
CA SER A 24 -22.53 6.38 15.53
C SER A 24 -22.08 5.54 14.33
N VAL A 25 -21.44 6.12 13.32
CA VAL A 25 -20.95 5.39 12.15
C VAL A 25 -19.49 4.95 12.27
N ARG A 26 -18.79 5.40 13.33
CA ARG A 26 -17.39 5.05 13.54
C ARG A 26 -17.26 3.58 13.94
N PRO A 27 -16.19 2.88 13.51
CA PRO A 27 -15.89 1.55 13.99
C PRO A 27 -15.70 1.54 15.51
N ALA A 28 -16.31 0.57 16.20
CA ALA A 28 -16.19 0.42 17.66
C ALA A 28 -14.90 -0.30 18.08
N ARG A 29 -14.27 -1.00 17.13
CA ARG A 29 -13.04 -1.76 17.32
C ARG A 29 -12.17 -1.64 16.08
N SER A 30 -10.86 -1.72 16.25
CA SER A 30 -9.88 -1.76 15.17
C SER A 30 -8.83 -2.83 15.38
N LEU A 31 -8.23 -3.29 14.28
CA LEU A 31 -7.06 -4.17 14.28
C LEU A 31 -6.14 -3.80 13.11
N VAL A 32 -4.83 -3.75 13.35
CA VAL A 32 -3.84 -3.63 12.28
C VAL A 32 -3.27 -5.00 11.99
N VAL A 33 -3.47 -5.48 10.77
CA VAL A 33 -2.91 -6.75 10.27
C VAL A 33 -1.92 -6.41 9.19
N ARG A 34 -0.64 -6.71 9.38
CA ARG A 34 0.38 -6.56 8.34
C ARG A 34 0.43 -7.85 7.53
N PRO A 35 -0.17 -7.91 6.32
CA PRO A 35 -0.08 -9.11 5.50
C PRO A 35 1.40 -9.38 5.16
N PRO A 36 1.83 -10.65 5.12
CA PRO A 36 3.17 -10.99 4.68
C PRO A 36 3.33 -10.57 3.22
N VAL A 37 4.45 -9.91 2.91
CA VAL A 37 4.83 -9.58 1.53
C VAL A 37 5.93 -10.53 1.11
N PHE A 38 5.60 -11.47 0.23
CA PHE A 38 6.56 -12.41 -0.33
C PHE A 38 7.20 -11.79 -1.58
N ALA A 39 8.21 -10.94 -1.39
CA ALA A 39 8.80 -10.15 -2.48
C ALA A 39 9.22 -11.00 -3.70
N ALA A 40 9.69 -12.22 -3.46
CA ALA A 40 10.08 -13.16 -4.51
C ALA A 40 8.92 -13.53 -5.46
N GLU A 41 7.68 -13.56 -4.97
CA GLU A 41 6.50 -13.87 -5.80
C GLU A 41 6.11 -12.72 -6.72
N TYR A 42 6.51 -11.49 -6.39
CA TYR A 42 6.21 -10.28 -7.18
C TYR A 42 7.31 -9.93 -8.20
N GLN A 43 8.42 -10.67 -8.23
CA GLN A 43 9.51 -10.40 -9.16
C GLN A 43 9.13 -10.82 -10.59
N ALA A 44 9.19 -9.87 -11.52
CA ALA A 44 9.03 -10.19 -12.92
C ALA A 44 10.23 -11.00 -13.44
N LYS A 45 9.95 -11.90 -14.40
CA LYS A 45 10.96 -12.69 -15.09
C LYS A 45 11.46 -11.95 -16.33
N PRO A 46 12.70 -12.22 -16.81
CA PRO A 46 13.17 -11.69 -18.09
C PRO A 46 12.17 -11.96 -19.23
N GLY A 47 11.89 -10.94 -20.04
CA GLY A 47 10.87 -10.99 -21.10
C GLY A 47 9.43 -10.78 -20.64
N GLY A 48 9.17 -10.68 -19.32
CA GLY A 48 7.87 -10.34 -18.76
C GLY A 48 7.62 -8.82 -18.69
N ALA A 49 6.39 -8.45 -18.32
CA ALA A 49 5.99 -7.07 -18.08
C ALA A 49 6.07 -6.72 -16.57
N VAL A 50 6.39 -5.47 -16.27
CA VAL A 50 6.31 -4.90 -14.92
C VAL A 50 5.37 -3.71 -14.91
N THR A 51 4.60 -3.55 -13.84
CA THR A 51 3.88 -2.31 -13.56
C THR A 51 4.68 -1.51 -12.54
N LEU A 52 5.08 -0.30 -12.93
CA LEU A 52 5.80 0.60 -12.05
C LEU A 52 4.77 1.48 -11.31
N ILE A 53 4.71 1.32 -9.99
CA ILE A 53 3.76 2.07 -9.14
C ILE A 53 4.54 3.06 -8.28
N ASN A 54 4.19 4.34 -8.39
CA ASN A 54 4.78 5.47 -7.66
C ASN A 54 6.30 5.67 -7.85
N CYS A 55 6.97 4.85 -8.68
CA CYS A 55 8.37 4.95 -9.14
C CYS A 55 9.38 5.43 -8.10
N ASN A 56 9.15 5.15 -6.82
CA ASN A 56 10.08 5.47 -5.75
C ASN A 56 11.27 4.46 -5.79
N PRO A 57 12.38 4.74 -5.08
CA PRO A 57 13.54 3.87 -5.09
C PRO A 57 13.21 2.40 -4.77
N GLU A 58 12.30 2.17 -3.82
CA GLU A 58 11.89 0.86 -3.33
C GLU A 58 10.89 0.14 -4.27
N LYS A 59 10.22 0.87 -5.17
CA LYS A 59 9.20 0.38 -6.11
C LYS A 59 9.66 0.41 -7.56
N GLY A 60 10.96 0.27 -7.79
CA GLY A 60 11.51 0.09 -9.14
C GLY A 60 11.73 1.39 -9.91
N GLY A 61 11.84 2.54 -9.24
CA GLY A 61 12.22 3.80 -9.89
C GLY A 61 13.53 3.71 -10.68
N HIS A 62 14.47 2.88 -10.23
CA HIS A 62 15.74 2.62 -10.94
C HIS A 62 15.52 1.90 -12.29
N VAL A 63 14.51 1.02 -12.41
CA VAL A 63 14.18 0.33 -13.66
C VAL A 63 13.67 1.32 -14.69
N LEU A 64 12.80 2.25 -14.29
CA LEU A 64 12.31 3.32 -15.17
C LEU A 64 13.47 4.18 -15.70
N ARG A 65 14.38 4.58 -14.80
CA ARG A 65 15.57 5.36 -15.17
C ARG A 65 16.42 4.62 -16.19
N ALA A 66 16.70 3.34 -15.96
CA ALA A 66 17.51 2.53 -16.87
C ALA A 66 16.85 2.37 -18.25
N LEU A 67 15.51 2.22 -18.31
CA LEU A 67 14.77 2.17 -19.57
C LEU A 67 14.83 3.50 -20.33
N ALA A 68 14.73 4.63 -19.64
CA ALA A 68 14.75 5.96 -20.26
C ALA A 68 16.12 6.38 -20.82
N GLN A 69 17.21 5.71 -20.41
CA GLN A 69 18.57 5.98 -20.87
C GLN A 69 18.97 5.16 -22.11
N ARG A 70 18.05 4.33 -22.63
CA ARG A 70 18.24 3.53 -23.84
C ARG A 70 17.69 4.26 -25.06
#